data_AF-X0VV38-F1
#
_entry.id   AF-X0VV38-F1
#
_cell.length_a   1.000
_cell.length_b   1.000
_cell.length_c   1.000
_cell.angle_alpha   90.00
_cell.angle_beta   90.00
_cell.angle_gamma   90.00
#
_symmetry.space_group_name_H-M   'P 1'
#
loop_
_entity.id
_entity.type
_entity.pdbx_description
1 polymer ?
#
loop_
_entity_poly.entity_id
_entity_poly.type
_entity_poly.pdbx_seq_one_letter_code
_entity_poly.pdbx_strand_id
1 'polypeptide(L)'
;FLQEQHPQMAKLDLEKAVEVNSSSWRNWFRLISFLNQQGLSQEALTVADRAAQQFPEEIPIRIERVRTLMSQKRFAEAADVLENSMVLPSEGATGVHNLFVQCHIQLGLEAIRQNDYKSAIQYLEKSQDYPENLGTGKPYTPDFRLQEYLMVLCFERLGERQKSESLRKSIHTYTSNRQEEGTHAYFGGLVLQYYGKHVKARKLLSQEKPSQEVLDVLQMLRK
;
A
#
# COMPACT_ATOMS: atom_id res chain seq x y z
N PHE A 1 -8.95 -5.80 24.97
CA PHE A 1 -9.90 -6.45 25.90
C PHE A 1 -11.29 -5.81 25.86
N LEU A 2 -11.52 -4.59 26.37
CA LEU A 2 -12.85 -3.94 26.28
C LEU A 2 -13.29 -3.63 24.84
N GLN A 3 -12.35 -3.22 23.98
CA GLN A 3 -12.62 -2.91 22.57
C GLN A 3 -13.12 -4.10 21.74
N GLU A 4 -12.76 -5.33 22.13
CA GLU A 4 -13.12 -6.55 21.39
C GLU A 4 -14.42 -7.17 21.92
N GLN A 5 -14.72 -7.01 23.21
CA GLN A 5 -15.90 -7.60 23.84
C GLN A 5 -17.12 -6.66 23.85
N HIS A 6 -16.91 -5.35 23.89
CA HIS A 6 -17.99 -4.34 23.96
C HIS A 6 -17.68 -3.12 23.08
N PRO A 7 -17.70 -3.26 21.73
CA PRO A 7 -17.28 -2.20 20.81
C PRO A 7 -18.12 -0.92 20.92
N GLN A 8 -19.42 -1.03 21.22
CA GLN A 8 -20.29 0.14 21.39
C GLN A 8 -19.93 0.97 22.63
N MET A 9 -19.65 0.31 23.77
CA MET A 9 -19.23 0.99 25.00
C MET A 9 -17.84 1.63 24.81
N ALA A 10 -16.91 0.90 24.19
CA ALA A 10 -15.58 1.42 23.88
C ALA A 10 -15.65 2.68 23.00
N LYS A 11 -16.56 2.71 22.02
CA LYS A 11 -16.81 3.89 21.20
C LYS A 11 -17.26 5.08 22.04
N LEU A 12 -18.29 4.89 22.87
CA LEU A 12 -18.84 5.95 23.73
C LEU A 12 -17.80 6.51 24.70
N ASP A 13 -16.96 5.65 25.29
CA ASP A 13 -15.89 6.08 26.19
C ASP A 13 -14.84 6.93 25.44
N LEU A 14 -14.50 6.57 24.20
CA LEU A 14 -13.56 7.31 23.37
C LEU A 14 -14.14 8.65 22.90
N GLU A 15 -15.41 8.69 22.52
CA GLU A 15 -16.13 9.94 22.22
C GLU A 15 -16.18 10.85 23.45
N LYS A 16 -16.48 10.29 24.63
CA LYS A 16 -16.48 11.05 25.88
C LYS A 16 -15.09 11.58 26.23
N ALA A 17 -14.04 10.80 25.98
CA ALA A 17 -12.67 11.26 26.20
C ALA A 17 -12.31 12.46 25.30
N VAL A 18 -12.77 12.48 24.05
CA VAL A 18 -12.63 13.65 23.16
C VAL A 18 -13.44 14.84 23.66
N GLU A 19 -14.66 14.62 24.14
CA GLU A 19 -15.51 15.70 24.71
C GLU A 19 -14.87 16.32 25.96
N VAL A 20 -14.40 15.50 26.89
CA VAL A 20 -13.80 15.94 28.16
C VAL A 20 -12.47 16.67 27.96
N ASN A 21 -11.67 16.24 26.99
CA ASN A 21 -10.41 16.92 26.65
C ASN A 21 -10.18 16.94 25.14
N SER A 22 -10.84 17.89 24.47
CA SER A 22 -10.77 18.08 23.02
C SER A 22 -9.43 18.61 22.55
N SER A 23 -8.59 19.15 23.44
CA SER A 23 -7.24 19.63 23.11
C SER A 23 -6.18 18.52 23.04
N SER A 24 -6.51 17.32 23.52
CA SER A 24 -5.61 16.16 23.51
C SER A 24 -5.71 15.43 22.16
N TRP A 25 -4.74 15.64 21.27
CA TRP A 25 -4.65 14.88 20.01
C TRP A 25 -4.66 13.36 20.24
N ARG A 26 -4.17 12.89 21.39
CA ARG A 26 -4.16 11.45 21.74
C ARG A 26 -5.57 10.87 21.87
N ASN A 27 -6.54 11.66 22.35
CA ASN A 27 -7.93 11.20 22.46
C ASN A 27 -8.55 11.06 21.07
N TRP A 28 -8.31 12.03 20.19
CA TRP A 28 -8.72 11.98 18.79
C TRP A 28 -8.08 10.80 18.05
N PHE A 29 -6.76 10.63 18.18
CA PHE A 29 -6.02 9.50 17.60
C PHE A 29 -6.65 8.16 18.00
N ARG A 30 -6.93 7.96 19.30
CA ARG A 30 -7.53 6.71 19.80
C ARG A 30 -8.94 6.48 19.23
N LEU A 31 -9.75 7.53 19.13
CA LEU A 31 -11.08 7.44 18.54
C LEU A 31 -11.00 7.07 17.05
N ILE A 32 -10.16 7.76 16.27
CA ILE A 32 -10.01 7.47 14.82
C ILE A 32 -9.49 6.06 14.61
N SER A 33 -8.44 5.67 15.34
CA SER A 33 -7.83 4.33 15.24
C SER A 33 -8.86 3.25 15.58
N PHE A 34 -9.67 3.46 16.61
CA PHE A 34 -10.76 2.54 16.95
C PHE A 34 -11.81 2.46 15.83
N LEU A 35 -12.27 3.59 15.30
CA LEU A 35 -13.26 3.61 14.22
C LEU A 35 -12.73 2.92 12.94
N ASN A 36 -11.44 3.14 12.61
CA ASN A 36 -10.74 2.45 11.52
C ASN A 36 -10.73 0.94 11.73
N GLN A 37 -10.38 0.47 12.94
CA GLN A 37 -10.35 -0.96 13.28
C GLN A 37 -11.73 -1.62 13.22
N GLN A 38 -12.80 -0.88 13.56
CA GLN A 38 -14.17 -1.36 13.46
C GLN A 38 -14.75 -1.28 12.03
N GLY A 39 -14.00 -0.77 11.05
CA GLY A 39 -14.47 -0.60 9.67
C GLY A 39 -15.51 0.51 9.50
N LEU A 40 -15.69 1.38 10.50
CA LEU A 40 -16.64 2.51 10.50
C LEU A 40 -16.08 3.69 9.69
N SER A 41 -15.73 3.42 8.44
CA SER A 41 -14.86 4.27 7.62
C SER A 41 -15.42 5.67 7.37
N GLN A 42 -16.75 5.85 7.29
CA GLN A 42 -17.34 7.17 7.02
C GLN A 42 -17.31 8.07 8.27
N GLU A 43 -17.55 7.46 9.42
CA GLU A 43 -17.46 8.14 10.71
C GLU A 43 -16.01 8.45 11.05
N ALA A 44 -15.11 7.48 10.88
CA ALA A 44 -13.67 7.65 11.02
C ALA A 44 -13.19 8.86 10.21
N LEU A 45 -13.65 9.01 8.97
CA LEU A 45 -13.22 10.09 8.08
C LEU A 45 -13.66 11.46 8.61
N THR A 46 -14.91 11.57 9.06
CA THR A 46 -15.44 12.80 9.65
C THR A 46 -14.62 13.22 10.87
N VAL A 47 -14.30 12.26 11.75
CA VAL A 47 -13.50 12.52 12.95
C VAL A 47 -12.04 12.86 12.58
N ALA A 48 -11.46 12.13 11.62
CA ALA A 48 -10.09 12.33 11.16
C ALA A 48 -9.89 13.69 10.49
N ASP A 49 -10.83 14.14 9.66
CA ASP A 49 -10.76 15.45 9.01
C ASP A 49 -10.84 16.58 10.04
N ARG A 50 -11.71 16.48 11.05
CA ARG A 50 -11.78 17.44 12.17
C ARG A 50 -10.48 17.47 12.97
N ALA A 51 -9.97 16.29 13.32
CA ALA A 51 -8.72 16.18 14.07
C ALA A 51 -7.54 16.75 13.27
N ALA A 52 -7.45 16.49 11.96
CA ALA A 52 -6.38 17.01 11.11
C ALA A 52 -6.43 18.54 10.97
N GLN A 53 -7.62 19.14 10.97
CA GLN A 53 -7.77 20.60 11.01
C GLN A 53 -7.33 21.20 12.36
N GLN A 54 -7.64 20.51 13.46
CA GLN A 54 -7.31 20.98 14.81
C GLN A 54 -5.83 20.76 15.16
N PHE A 55 -5.23 19.68 14.66
CA PHE A 55 -3.86 19.27 14.96
C PHE A 55 -3.04 19.07 13.67
N PRO A 56 -2.87 20.13 12.86
CA PRO A 56 -2.18 20.01 11.58
C PRO A 56 -0.74 19.52 11.74
N GLU A 57 -0.05 19.81 12.84
CA GLU A 57 1.35 19.40 13.02
C GLU A 57 1.51 17.98 13.61
N GLU A 58 0.42 17.35 14.07
CA GLU A 58 0.49 16.06 14.75
C GLU A 58 0.50 14.90 13.73
N ILE A 59 1.70 14.43 13.40
CA ILE A 59 1.93 13.31 12.48
C ILE A 59 1.04 12.08 12.76
N PRO A 60 0.84 11.62 14.02
CA PRO A 60 -0.04 10.48 14.28
C PRO A 60 -1.48 10.67 13.79
N ILE A 61 -2.01 11.90 13.85
CA ILE A 61 -3.34 12.23 13.32
C ILE A 61 -3.34 12.15 11.79
N ARG A 62 -2.31 12.69 11.13
CA ARG A 62 -2.16 12.59 9.68
C ARG A 62 -2.10 11.14 9.21
N ILE A 63 -1.34 10.29 9.90
CA ILE A 63 -1.22 8.87 9.55
C ILE A 63 -2.53 8.11 9.77
N GLU A 64 -3.29 8.38 10.83
CA GLU A 64 -4.62 7.79 11.00
C GLU A 64 -5.60 8.25 9.92
N ARG A 65 -5.53 9.53 9.51
CA ARG A 65 -6.31 10.04 8.37
C ARG A 65 -5.95 9.32 7.07
N VAL A 66 -4.66 9.05 6.81
CA VAL A 66 -4.22 8.24 5.66
C VAL A 66 -4.85 6.85 5.69
N ARG A 67 -4.85 6.16 6.84
CA ARG A 67 -5.49 4.85 6.98
C ARG A 67 -6.99 4.90 6.66
N THR A 68 -7.67 5.94 7.13
CA THR A 68 -9.09 6.15 6.82
C THR A 68 -9.35 6.46 5.35
N LEU A 69 -8.51 7.29 4.72
CA LEU A 69 -8.60 7.57 3.28
C LEU A 69 -8.39 6.29 2.46
N MET A 70 -7.42 5.45 2.85
CA MET A 70 -7.18 4.14 2.24
C MET A 70 -8.38 3.21 2.36
N SER A 71 -9.04 3.13 3.52
CA SER A 71 -10.23 2.27 3.70
C SER A 71 -11.43 2.74 2.86
N GLN A 72 -11.49 4.03 2.55
CA GLN A 72 -12.46 4.66 1.66
C GLN A 72 -12.07 4.63 0.18
N LYS A 73 -10.95 3.97 -0.17
CA LYS A 73 -10.39 3.96 -1.54
C LYS A 73 -10.05 5.35 -2.08
N ARG A 74 -9.81 6.33 -1.21
CA ARG A 74 -9.39 7.70 -1.56
C ARG A 74 -7.86 7.75 -1.67
N PHE A 75 -7.30 6.92 -2.56
CA PHE A 75 -5.86 6.66 -2.62
C PHE A 75 -5.02 7.87 -3.01
N ALA A 76 -5.52 8.73 -3.91
CA ALA A 76 -4.83 9.95 -4.33
C ALA A 76 -4.68 10.94 -3.16
N GLU A 77 -5.73 11.10 -2.36
CA GLU A 77 -5.70 11.97 -1.18
C GLU A 77 -4.83 11.39 -0.07
N ALA A 78 -4.82 10.06 0.08
CA ALA A 78 -3.92 9.38 1.02
C ALA A 78 -2.44 9.58 0.63
N ALA A 79 -2.12 9.47 -0.66
CA ALA A 79 -0.79 9.73 -1.20
C ALA A 79 -0.36 11.18 -0.96
N ASP A 80 -1.23 12.16 -1.26
CA ASP A 80 -0.94 13.58 -1.04
C ASP A 80 -0.62 13.90 0.43
N VAL A 81 -1.38 13.33 1.38
CA VAL A 81 -1.08 13.51 2.81
C VAL A 81 0.28 12.94 3.18
N LEU A 82 0.66 11.78 2.64
CA LEU A 82 1.95 11.14 2.91
C LEU A 82 3.11 11.94 2.32
N GLU A 83 2.98 12.41 1.08
CA GLU A 83 4.01 13.22 0.41
C GLU A 83 4.25 14.55 1.12
N ASN A 84 3.22 15.12 1.75
CA ASN A 84 3.30 16.35 2.52
C ASN A 84 3.48 16.14 4.04
N SER A 85 3.80 14.92 4.48
CA SER A 85 4.08 14.62 5.90
C SER A 85 5.57 14.48 6.16
N MET A 86 6.03 14.95 7.33
CA MET A 86 7.40 14.78 7.81
C MET A 86 7.44 13.80 8.98
N VAL A 87 7.70 12.53 8.68
CA VAL A 87 7.78 11.45 9.66
C VAL A 87 9.24 11.26 10.07
N LEU A 88 9.50 11.44 11.36
CA LEU A 88 10.83 11.21 11.92
C LEU A 88 11.20 9.72 11.87
N PRO A 89 12.49 9.39 11.61
CA PRO A 89 12.97 8.01 11.70
C PRO A 89 12.66 7.40 13.06
N SER A 90 11.83 6.36 13.06
CA SER A 90 11.36 5.66 14.27
C SER A 90 10.87 4.26 13.90
N GLU A 91 10.61 3.41 14.90
CA GLU A 91 10.08 2.05 14.68
C GLU A 91 8.79 2.06 13.83
N GLY A 92 7.97 3.11 13.93
CA GLY A 92 6.74 3.28 13.16
C GLY A 92 6.93 3.74 11.72
N ALA A 93 8.12 4.24 11.34
CA ALA A 93 8.36 4.82 10.02
C ALA A 93 8.16 3.81 8.87
N THR A 94 8.59 2.55 9.07
CA THR A 94 8.37 1.47 8.11
C THR A 94 6.88 1.25 7.83
N GLY A 95 6.03 1.37 8.87
CA GLY A 95 4.58 1.27 8.72
C GLY A 95 3.99 2.40 7.88
N VAL A 96 4.58 3.60 7.93
CA VAL A 96 4.17 4.74 7.10
C VAL A 96 4.63 4.56 5.66
N HIS A 97 5.88 4.15 5.43
CA HIS A 97 6.37 3.84 4.09
C HIS A 97 5.52 2.76 3.40
N ASN A 98 5.11 1.73 4.14
CA ASN A 98 4.20 0.70 3.62
C ASN A 98 2.85 1.28 3.17
N LEU A 99 2.30 2.28 3.89
CA LEU A 99 1.09 2.97 3.43
C LEU A 99 1.33 3.71 2.12
N PHE A 100 2.47 4.38 1.98
CA PHE A 100 2.86 5.08 0.74
C PHE A 100 2.97 4.12 -0.44
N VAL A 101 3.64 2.98 -0.26
CA VAL A 101 3.74 1.92 -1.27
C VAL A 101 2.34 1.41 -1.66
N GLN A 102 1.48 1.14 -0.68
CA GLN A 102 0.12 0.65 -0.93
C GLN A 102 -0.76 1.67 -1.66
N CYS A 103 -0.69 2.97 -1.32
CA CYS A 103 -1.42 4.03 -2.03
C CYS A 103 -1.09 4.02 -3.52
N HIS A 104 0.21 4.00 -3.83
CA HIS A 104 0.70 4.08 -5.19
C HIS A 104 0.45 2.80 -6.00
N ILE A 105 0.54 1.62 -5.38
CA ILE A 105 0.11 0.38 -6.03
C ILE A 105 -1.39 0.47 -6.37
N GLN A 106 -2.23 0.93 -5.45
CA GLN A 106 -3.67 1.04 -5.69
C GLN A 106 -4.02 2.01 -6.82
N LEU A 107 -3.38 3.19 -6.85
CA LEU A 107 -3.48 4.14 -7.96
C LEU A 107 -3.04 3.50 -9.29
N GLY A 108 -1.96 2.71 -9.27
CA GLY A 108 -1.52 1.94 -10.43
C GLY A 108 -2.58 0.93 -10.91
N LEU A 109 -3.21 0.20 -10.00
CA LEU A 109 -4.27 -0.76 -10.32
C LEU A 109 -5.54 -0.08 -10.85
N GLU A 110 -5.89 1.11 -10.36
CA GLU A 110 -6.99 1.93 -10.88
C GLU A 110 -6.70 2.42 -12.30
N ALA A 111 -5.50 2.95 -12.55
CA ALA A 111 -5.08 3.40 -13.88
C ALA A 111 -5.07 2.24 -14.89
N ILE A 112 -4.60 1.05 -14.48
CA ILE A 112 -4.66 -0.16 -15.33
C ILE A 112 -6.11 -0.50 -15.71
N ARG A 113 -7.06 -0.46 -14.76
CA ARG A 113 -8.49 -0.70 -15.02
C ARG A 113 -9.10 0.29 -16.01
N GLN A 114 -8.54 1.49 -16.08
CA GLN A 114 -8.94 2.53 -17.03
C GLN A 114 -8.18 2.44 -18.37
N ASN A 115 -7.30 1.46 -18.55
CA ASN A 115 -6.37 1.33 -19.67
C ASN A 115 -5.37 2.50 -19.79
N ASP A 116 -5.20 3.29 -18.73
CA ASP A 116 -4.16 4.32 -18.67
C ASP A 116 -2.84 3.69 -18.18
N TYR A 117 -2.22 2.94 -19.09
CA TYR A 117 -0.98 2.22 -18.78
C TYR A 117 0.20 3.16 -18.51
N LYS A 118 0.16 4.40 -19.01
CA LYS A 118 1.23 5.39 -18.76
C LYS A 118 1.18 5.87 -17.32
N SER A 119 0.01 6.28 -16.84
CA SER A 119 -0.15 6.69 -15.43
C SER A 119 0.05 5.51 -14.49
N ALA A 120 -0.38 4.30 -14.88
CA ALA A 120 -0.12 3.09 -14.10
C ALA A 120 1.38 2.87 -13.86
N ILE A 121 2.21 3.00 -14.91
CA ILE A 121 3.66 2.89 -14.79
C ILE A 121 4.22 3.95 -13.83
N GLN A 122 3.78 5.20 -13.95
CA GLN A 122 4.25 6.29 -13.07
C GLN A 122 3.93 6.01 -11.60
N TYR A 123 2.71 5.57 -11.29
CA TYR A 123 2.33 5.21 -9.91
C TYR A 123 3.11 4.00 -9.41
N LEU A 124 3.32 2.97 -10.23
CA LEU A 124 4.08 1.79 -9.83
C LEU A 124 5.56 2.10 -9.61
N GLU A 125 6.18 2.95 -10.43
CA GLU A 125 7.52 3.49 -10.21
C GLU A 125 7.59 4.27 -8.90
N LYS A 126 6.63 5.17 -8.67
CA LYS A 126 6.53 5.96 -7.44
C LYS A 126 6.44 5.08 -6.19
N SER A 127 5.74 3.95 -6.26
CA SER A 127 5.65 2.98 -5.15
C SER A 127 6.98 2.29 -4.80
N GLN A 128 8.04 2.46 -5.60
CA GLN A 128 9.39 1.96 -5.33
C GLN A 128 10.29 2.98 -4.62
N ASP A 129 9.83 4.22 -4.47
CA ASP A 129 10.57 5.29 -3.78
C ASP A 129 10.67 5.02 -2.28
N TYR A 130 11.73 5.55 -1.68
CA TYR A 130 11.90 5.67 -0.23
C TYR A 130 12.05 7.16 0.10
N PRO A 131 10.93 7.91 0.15
CA PRO A 131 10.98 9.34 0.38
C PRO A 131 11.60 9.65 1.73
N GLU A 132 12.60 10.55 1.76
CA GLU A 132 13.32 10.89 3.01
C GLU A 132 12.37 11.44 4.09
N ASN A 133 11.32 12.15 3.67
CA ASN A 133 10.29 12.68 4.56
C ASN A 133 9.44 11.61 5.24
N LEU A 134 9.53 10.33 4.84
CA LEU A 134 8.85 9.21 5.51
C LEU A 134 9.76 8.45 6.49
N GLY A 135 11.01 8.91 6.68
CA GLY A 135 11.92 8.43 7.73
C GLY A 135 12.39 6.99 7.59
N THR A 136 12.06 6.30 6.48
CA THR A 136 12.44 4.91 6.22
C THR A 136 13.55 4.87 5.18
N GLY A 137 14.71 4.31 5.54
CA GLY A 137 15.80 4.10 4.60
C GLY A 137 15.51 2.95 3.61
N LYS A 138 16.03 3.07 2.39
CA LYS A 138 15.95 2.02 1.37
C LYS A 138 16.78 0.79 1.80
N PRO A 139 16.19 -0.41 1.89
CA PRO A 139 16.94 -1.64 2.10
C PRO A 139 17.98 -1.85 1.01
N TYR A 140 19.05 -2.59 1.31
CA TYR A 140 20.09 -2.91 0.33
C TYR A 140 19.52 -3.60 -0.93
N THR A 141 18.47 -4.40 -0.75
CA THR A 141 17.85 -5.22 -1.80
C THR A 141 16.34 -5.27 -1.59
N PRO A 142 15.60 -4.22 -2.01
CA PRO A 142 14.16 -4.20 -1.91
C PRO A 142 13.53 -5.22 -2.88
N ASP A 143 12.36 -5.73 -2.53
CA ASP A 143 11.57 -6.62 -3.40
C ASP A 143 10.49 -5.81 -4.13
N PHE A 144 10.71 -5.56 -5.42
CA PHE A 144 9.77 -4.84 -6.29
C PHE A 144 9.03 -5.74 -7.28
N ARG A 145 9.06 -7.06 -7.10
CA ARG A 145 8.54 -8.00 -8.11
C ARG A 145 7.07 -7.77 -8.47
N LEU A 146 6.24 -7.37 -7.50
CA LEU A 146 4.83 -7.01 -7.75
C LEU A 146 4.74 -5.80 -8.68
N GLN A 147 5.40 -4.69 -8.32
CA GLN A 147 5.41 -3.44 -9.06
C GLN A 147 5.95 -3.66 -10.47
N GLU A 148 7.14 -4.25 -10.57
CA GLU A 148 7.84 -4.47 -11.84
C GLU A 148 7.05 -5.42 -12.75
N TYR A 149 6.39 -6.44 -12.21
CA TYR A 149 5.59 -7.36 -13.04
C TYR A 149 4.32 -6.68 -13.59
N LEU A 150 3.67 -5.81 -12.81
CA LEU A 150 2.56 -5.01 -13.32
C LEU A 150 3.04 -4.03 -14.41
N MET A 151 4.22 -3.41 -14.23
CA MET A 151 4.84 -2.55 -15.24
C MET A 151 5.20 -3.32 -16.53
N VAL A 152 5.72 -4.55 -16.42
CA VAL A 152 5.97 -5.45 -17.55
C VAL A 152 4.72 -5.58 -18.43
N LEU A 153 3.58 -5.86 -17.82
CA LEU A 153 2.31 -6.02 -18.53
C LEU A 153 1.83 -4.70 -19.14
N CYS A 154 2.00 -3.57 -18.42
CA CYS A 154 1.69 -2.24 -18.95
C CYS A 154 2.54 -1.90 -20.18
N PHE A 155 3.85 -2.16 -20.14
CA PHE A 155 4.73 -1.95 -21.29
C PHE A 155 4.35 -2.84 -22.48
N GLU A 156 3.91 -4.07 -22.25
CA GLU A 156 3.40 -4.94 -23.32
C GLU A 156 2.16 -4.36 -23.99
N ARG A 157 1.22 -3.83 -23.20
CA ARG A 157 0.03 -3.14 -23.73
C ARG A 157 0.37 -1.89 -24.53
N LEU A 158 1.47 -1.20 -24.18
CA LEU A 158 1.98 -0.05 -24.92
C LEU A 158 2.85 -0.41 -26.13
N GLY A 159 3.14 -1.70 -26.37
CA GLY A 159 4.04 -2.15 -27.44
C GLY A 159 5.54 -1.93 -27.15
N GLU A 160 5.88 -1.52 -25.93
CA GLU A 160 7.23 -1.19 -25.46
C GLU A 160 8.02 -2.46 -25.09
N ARG A 161 8.21 -3.36 -26.07
CA ARG A 161 8.75 -4.71 -25.87
C ARG A 161 10.13 -4.73 -25.19
N GLN A 162 11.00 -3.78 -25.53
CA GLN A 162 12.35 -3.72 -24.96
C GLN A 162 12.31 -3.42 -23.45
N LYS A 163 11.43 -2.51 -23.02
CA LYS A 163 11.26 -2.16 -21.60
C LYS A 163 10.63 -3.32 -20.82
N SER A 164 9.60 -3.95 -21.36
CA SER A 164 8.99 -5.16 -20.78
C SER A 164 10.05 -6.27 -20.57
N GLU A 165 10.80 -6.61 -21.61
CA GLU A 165 11.80 -7.68 -21.53
C GLU A 165 12.94 -7.34 -20.54
N SER A 166 13.35 -6.07 -20.47
CA SER A 166 14.36 -5.61 -19.49
C SER A 166 13.88 -5.84 -18.06
N LEU A 167 12.65 -5.45 -17.72
CA LEU A 167 12.08 -5.68 -16.38
C LEU A 167 11.87 -7.17 -16.10
N ARG A 168 11.39 -7.97 -17.07
CA ARG A 168 11.32 -9.44 -16.91
C ARG A 168 12.67 -10.03 -16.55
N LYS A 169 13.78 -9.57 -17.17
CA LYS A 169 15.14 -10.02 -16.83
C LYS A 169 15.58 -9.60 -15.44
N SER A 170 15.21 -8.40 -14.99
CA SER A 170 15.44 -7.94 -13.62
C SER A 170 14.78 -8.89 -12.61
N ILE A 171 13.47 -9.12 -12.76
CA ILE A 171 12.70 -10.03 -11.91
C ILE A 171 13.28 -11.45 -11.94
N HIS A 172 13.65 -11.95 -13.12
CA HIS A 172 14.26 -13.27 -13.28
C HIS A 172 15.56 -13.38 -12.49
N THR A 173 16.45 -12.39 -12.62
CA THR A 173 17.75 -12.36 -11.92
C THR A 173 17.55 -12.31 -10.41
N TYR A 174 16.69 -11.40 -9.95
CA TYR A 174 16.33 -11.27 -8.53
C TYR A 174 15.79 -12.58 -7.95
N THR A 175 14.82 -13.20 -8.65
CA THR A 175 14.18 -14.44 -8.21
C THR A 175 15.13 -15.65 -8.28
N SER A 176 16.06 -15.67 -9.23
CA SER A 176 17.02 -16.78 -9.39
C SER A 176 18.00 -16.84 -8.23
N ASN A 177 18.48 -15.69 -7.78
CA ASN A 177 19.54 -15.57 -6.77
C ASN A 177 19.05 -15.72 -5.33
N ARG A 178 17.74 -15.96 -5.12
CA ARG A 178 17.14 -15.99 -3.78
C ARG A 178 16.18 -17.16 -3.55
N GLN A 179 16.06 -17.52 -2.28
CA GLN A 179 14.94 -18.29 -1.75
C GLN A 179 14.08 -17.30 -0.98
N GLU A 180 13.08 -16.73 -1.66
CA GLU A 180 12.13 -15.83 -1.01
C GLU A 180 10.74 -16.44 -1.02
N GLU A 181 10.02 -16.12 0.05
CA GLU A 181 8.68 -16.58 0.38
C GLU A 181 7.72 -15.37 0.38
N GLY A 182 6.43 -15.65 0.52
CA GLY A 182 5.37 -14.63 0.55
C GLY A 182 4.79 -14.29 -0.82
N THR A 183 3.78 -13.44 -0.82
CA THR A 183 2.93 -13.17 -1.98
C THR A 183 3.67 -12.65 -3.21
N HIS A 184 4.78 -11.92 -3.05
CA HIS A 184 5.57 -11.39 -4.16
C HIS A 184 6.36 -12.47 -4.93
N ALA A 185 6.64 -13.61 -4.29
CA ALA A 185 7.29 -14.75 -4.93
C ALA A 185 6.46 -15.30 -6.10
N TYR A 186 5.14 -15.12 -6.06
CA TYR A 186 4.22 -15.46 -7.14
C TYR A 186 4.65 -14.82 -8.48
N PHE A 187 5.00 -13.53 -8.48
CA PHE A 187 5.41 -12.81 -9.70
C PHE A 187 6.75 -13.31 -10.25
N GLY A 188 7.70 -13.63 -9.35
CA GLY A 188 8.93 -14.32 -9.72
C GLY A 188 8.64 -15.69 -10.37
N GLY A 189 7.67 -16.44 -9.83
CA GLY A 189 7.18 -17.69 -10.41
C GLY A 189 6.62 -17.53 -11.82
N LEU A 190 5.82 -16.48 -12.06
CA LEU A 190 5.26 -16.17 -13.38
C LEU A 190 6.36 -15.86 -14.40
N VAL A 191 7.38 -15.09 -14.00
CA VAL A 191 8.53 -14.77 -14.86
C VAL A 191 9.39 -16.00 -15.12
N LEU A 192 9.66 -16.83 -14.11
CA LEU A 192 10.39 -18.09 -14.30
C LEU A 192 9.64 -19.03 -15.24
N GLN A 193 8.31 -19.09 -15.16
CA GLN A 193 7.50 -19.89 -16.08
C GLN A 193 7.62 -19.38 -17.52
N TYR A 194 7.61 -18.06 -17.73
CA TYR A 194 7.80 -17.44 -19.04
C TYR A 194 9.15 -17.84 -19.67
N TYR A 195 10.23 -17.92 -18.87
CA TYR A 195 11.56 -18.36 -19.32
C TYR A 195 11.75 -19.90 -19.31
N GLY A 196 10.69 -20.70 -19.14
CA GLY A 196 10.77 -22.16 -19.18
C GLY A 196 11.39 -22.83 -17.94
N LYS A 197 11.57 -22.11 -16.83
CA LYS A 197 12.12 -22.65 -15.56
C LYS A 197 11.02 -23.33 -14.73
N HIS A 198 10.40 -24.36 -15.29
CA HIS A 198 9.14 -24.96 -14.79
C HIS A 198 9.18 -25.54 -13.38
N VAL A 199 10.31 -26.07 -12.91
CA VAL A 199 10.40 -26.69 -11.57
C VAL A 199 10.30 -25.61 -10.48
N LYS A 200 11.19 -24.61 -10.52
CA LYS A 200 11.18 -23.50 -9.55
C LYS A 200 9.91 -22.65 -9.69
N ALA A 201 9.45 -22.41 -10.92
CA ALA A 201 8.20 -21.69 -11.16
C ALA A 201 7.00 -22.35 -10.47
N ARG A 202 6.80 -23.67 -10.65
CA ARG A 202 5.71 -24.40 -10.00
C ARG A 202 5.76 -24.32 -8.48
N LYS A 203 6.96 -24.42 -7.89
CA LYS A 203 7.14 -24.26 -6.44
C LYS A 203 6.69 -22.89 -5.95
N LEU A 204 7.05 -21.80 -6.65
CA LEU A 204 6.67 -20.44 -6.23
C LEU A 204 5.19 -20.16 -6.46
N LEU A 205 4.62 -20.66 -7.57
CA LEU A 205 3.21 -20.44 -7.91
C LEU A 205 2.22 -21.25 -7.04
N SER A 206 2.69 -22.26 -6.30
CA SER A 206 1.90 -23.03 -5.34
C SER A 206 1.91 -22.44 -3.92
N GLN A 207 2.68 -21.38 -3.68
CA GLN A 207 2.73 -20.68 -2.38
C GLN A 207 1.57 -19.67 -2.27
N GLU A 208 1.73 -18.68 -1.39
CA GLU A 208 0.81 -17.57 -1.22
C GLU A 208 0.62 -16.81 -2.54
N LYS A 209 -0.65 -16.50 -2.84
CA LYS A 209 -1.04 -15.72 -4.00
C LYS A 209 -1.23 -14.25 -3.60
N PRO A 210 -1.05 -13.30 -4.52
CA PRO A 210 -1.41 -11.91 -4.28
C PRO A 210 -2.93 -11.77 -4.05
N SER A 211 -3.35 -10.58 -3.62
CA SER A 211 -4.76 -10.28 -3.37
C SER A 211 -5.63 -10.53 -4.61
N GLN A 212 -6.92 -10.79 -4.39
CA GLN A 212 -7.88 -11.04 -5.47
C GLN A 212 -7.91 -9.88 -6.48
N GLU A 213 -7.84 -8.65 -6.00
CA GLU A 213 -7.79 -7.44 -6.83
C GLU A 213 -6.60 -7.45 -7.82
N VAL A 214 -5.42 -7.87 -7.35
CA VAL A 214 -4.25 -7.99 -8.22
C VAL A 214 -4.44 -9.15 -9.22
N LEU A 215 -4.99 -10.29 -8.79
CA LEU A 215 -5.27 -11.41 -9.67
C LEU A 215 -6.27 -11.04 -10.78
N ASP A 216 -7.30 -10.27 -10.47
CA ASP A 216 -8.29 -9.78 -11.43
C ASP A 216 -7.64 -8.88 -12.49
N VAL A 217 -6.77 -7.97 -12.05
CA VAL A 217 -5.97 -7.12 -12.96
C VAL A 217 -5.04 -7.96 -13.85
N LEU A 218 -4.37 -8.98 -13.30
CA LEU A 218 -3.54 -9.90 -14.08
C LEU A 218 -4.35 -10.65 -15.14
N GLN A 219 -5.57 -11.07 -14.82
CA GLN A 219 -6.45 -11.74 -15.78
C GLN A 219 -6.90 -10.79 -16.89
N MET A 220 -7.22 -9.54 -16.54
CA MET A 220 -7.61 -8.51 -17.51
C MET A 220 -6.49 -8.22 -18.51
N LEU A 221 -5.25 -8.10 -18.05
CA LEU A 221 -4.08 -7.80 -18.90
C LEU A 221 -3.63 -8.97 -19.79
N ARG A 222 -4.11 -10.20 -19.51
CA ARG A 222 -3.81 -11.40 -20.32
C ARG A 222 -4.83 -11.68 -21.43
N LYS A 223 -6.01 -11.08 -21.36
CA LYS A 223 -7.00 -11.07 -22.45
C LYS A 223 -6.60 -10.05 -23.51
#